data_AF-A0A0C3BDK2-F1
#
_entry.id   AF-A0A0C3BDK2-F1
#
_cell.length_a   1.000
_cell.length_b   1.000
_cell.length_c   1.000
_cell.angle_alpha   90.00
_cell.angle_beta   90.00
_cell.angle_gamma   90.00
#
_symmetry.space_group_name_H-M   'P 1'
#
loop_
_entity.id
_entity.type
_entity.pdbx_description
1 polymer ?
#
loop_
_entity_poly.entity_id
_entity_poly.type
_entity_poly.pdbx_seq_one_letter_code
_entity_poly.pdbx_strand_id
1 'polypeptide(L)'
;VNHWAIPREIWKVMEEEKEAKARGRLTKKQQQQQLDFKTVTGSREFTRATVLHAVTKLIATNNQPLALADNSAFRNSLVAMRPKSTTADLPSSYDIKVHLHNQFVKHMKALKEEIMVRT
;
A
#
# COMPACT_ATOMS: atom_id res chain seq x y z
N VAL A 1 -8.82 27.85 5.57
CA VAL A 1 -8.84 27.58 7.03
C VAL A 1 -8.10 28.71 7.72
N ASN A 2 -8.83 29.57 8.44
CA ASN A 2 -8.32 30.82 8.99
C ASN A 2 -7.17 30.59 9.98
N HIS A 3 -5.99 31.14 9.69
CA HIS A 3 -4.74 30.95 10.45
C HIS A 3 -4.70 31.72 11.79
N TRP A 4 -5.81 32.31 12.20
CA TRP A 4 -5.89 33.32 13.28
C TRP A 4 -6.55 32.81 14.56
N ALA A 5 -6.89 31.52 14.64
CA ALA A 5 -7.64 30.94 15.77
C ALA A 5 -6.78 30.15 16.76
N ILE A 6 -5.46 30.11 16.60
CA ILE A 6 -4.57 29.37 17.50
C ILE A 6 -3.94 30.38 18.48
N PRO A 7 -4.23 30.27 19.80
CA PRO A 7 -3.56 31.08 20.83
C PRO A 7 -2.04 31.03 20.69
N ARG A 8 -1.36 32.17 20.85
CA ARG A 8 0.07 32.32 20.56
C ARG A 8 0.96 31.36 21.34
N GLU A 9 0.56 31.00 22.56
CA GLU A 9 1.26 30.02 23.39
C GLU A 9 1.21 28.63 22.77
N ILE A 10 0.04 28.22 22.25
CA ILE A 10 -0.15 26.94 21.56
C ILE A 10 0.61 26.93 20.23
N TRP A 11 0.66 28.06 19.53
CA TRP A 11 1.45 28.17 18.28
C TRP A 11 2.94 27.98 18.54
N LYS A 12 3.49 28.59 19.60
CA LYS A 12 4.90 28.40 19.97
C LYS A 12 5.22 26.95 20.30
N VAL A 13 4.37 26.28 21.09
CA VAL A 13 4.52 24.86 21.39
C VAL A 13 4.43 24.00 20.13
N MET A 14 3.50 24.32 19.21
CA MET A 14 3.40 23.62 17.92
C MET A 14 4.62 23.82 17.02
N GLU A 15 5.22 25.01 16.98
CA GLU A 15 6.45 25.26 16.22
C GLU A 15 7.65 24.54 16.84
N GLU A 16 7.80 24.61 18.16
CA GLU A 16 8.85 23.88 18.89
C GLU A 16 8.71 22.36 18.70
N GLU A 17 7.48 21.81 18.73
CA GLU A 17 7.23 20.41 18.42
C GLU A 17 7.55 20.06 16.95
N LYS A 18 7.22 20.95 16.02
CA LYS A 18 7.49 20.76 14.59
C LYS A 18 8.99 20.78 14.32
N GLU A 19 9.72 21.68 14.97
CA GLU A 19 11.17 21.73 14.95
C GLU A 19 11.80 20.50 15.62
N ALA A 20 11.30 20.07 16.77
CA ALA A 20 11.77 18.84 17.43
C ALA A 20 11.52 17.60 16.56
N LYS A 21 10.36 17.50 15.91
CA LYS A 21 10.03 16.43 14.95
C LYS A 21 10.92 16.49 13.70
N ALA A 22 11.22 17.69 13.20
CA ALA A 22 12.12 17.88 12.06
C ALA A 22 13.57 17.51 12.41
N ARG A 23 14.08 17.96 13.56
CA ARG A 23 15.40 17.59 14.10
C ARG A 23 15.49 16.09 14.35
N GLY A 24 14.47 15.48 14.95
CA GLY A 24 14.39 14.02 15.17
C GLY A 24 14.35 13.19 13.87
N ARG A 25 13.75 13.71 12.79
CA ARG A 25 13.81 13.09 11.45
C ARG A 25 15.17 13.26 10.79
N LEU A 26 15.82 14.42 10.96
CA LEU A 26 17.17 14.68 10.44
C LEU A 26 18.20 13.79 11.13
N THR A 27 18.15 13.66 12.46
CA THR A 27 19.08 12.81 13.22
C THR A 27 18.87 11.32 12.95
N LYS A 28 17.62 10.85 12.82
CA LYS A 28 17.35 9.47 12.38
C LYS A 28 17.85 9.19 10.97
N LYS A 29 17.67 10.13 10.02
CA LYS A 29 18.22 10.00 8.67
C LYS A 29 19.75 9.99 8.66
N GLN A 30 20.40 10.81 9.49
CA GLN A 30 21.86 10.84 9.60
C GLN A 30 22.43 9.58 10.27
N GLN A 31 21.80 9.06 11.32
CA GLN A 31 22.21 7.80 11.95
C GLN A 31 22.07 6.60 11.00
N GLN A 32 21.03 6.56 10.15
CA GLN A 32 20.88 5.51 9.14
C GLN A 32 21.89 5.61 7.99
N GLN A 33 22.55 6.76 7.80
CA GLN A 33 23.57 6.98 6.78
C GLN A 33 25.01 6.66 7.26
N GLN A 34 25.22 6.32 8.53
CA GLN A 34 26.55 5.90 9.03
C GLN A 34 26.97 4.50 8.59
N LEU A 35 26.05 3.70 8.06
CA LEU A 35 26.35 2.39 7.50
C LEU A 35 26.22 2.49 5.98
N ASP A 36 27.28 2.12 5.26
CA ASP A 36 27.39 2.14 3.77
C ASP A 36 26.46 1.12 3.09
N PHE A 37 25.20 1.07 3.48
CA PHE A 37 24.20 0.32 2.75
C PHE A 37 23.97 1.02 1.42
N LYS A 38 24.40 0.37 0.33
CA LYS A 38 23.93 0.72 -1.01
C LYS A 38 22.41 0.74 -0.96
N THR A 39 21.83 1.93 -1.13
CA THR A 39 20.40 2.06 -1.35
C THR A 39 20.11 1.30 -2.63
N VAL A 40 19.57 0.09 -2.50
CA VAL A 40 19.19 -0.72 -3.65
C VAL A 40 17.98 -0.04 -4.26
N THR A 41 18.21 0.83 -5.23
CA THR A 41 17.19 1.24 -6.19
C THR A 41 16.79 -0.02 -6.96
N GLY A 42 15.70 -0.66 -6.51
CA GLY A 42 15.13 -1.82 -7.19
C GLY A 42 14.93 -1.52 -8.68
N SER A 43 15.09 -2.55 -9.51
CA SER A 43 14.91 -2.45 -10.96
C SER A 43 13.57 -1.78 -11.26
N ARG A 44 13.63 -0.58 -11.88
CA ARG A 44 12.46 0.25 -12.20
C ARG A 44 11.58 -0.32 -13.31
N GLU A 45 12.02 -1.42 -13.92
CA GLU A 45 11.47 -1.96 -15.15
C GLU A 45 10.75 -3.28 -14.92
N PHE A 46 9.56 -3.37 -15.50
CA PHE A 46 8.77 -4.58 -15.54
C PHE A 46 9.35 -5.52 -16.61
N THR A 47 10.30 -6.38 -16.22
CA THR A 47 10.92 -7.35 -17.14
C THR A 47 10.37 -8.74 -16.90
N ARG A 48 10.29 -9.57 -17.96
CA ARG A 48 9.83 -10.96 -17.84
C ARG A 48 10.68 -11.77 -16.85
N ALA A 49 12.00 -11.54 -16.83
CA ALA A 49 12.92 -12.25 -15.94
C ALA A 49 12.70 -11.90 -14.46
N THR A 50 12.49 -10.62 -14.14
CA THR A 50 12.25 -10.20 -12.75
C THR A 50 10.91 -10.71 -12.23
N VAL A 51 9.86 -10.69 -13.07
CA VAL A 51 8.55 -11.26 -12.72
C VAL A 51 8.66 -12.76 -12.48
N LEU A 52 9.35 -13.51 -13.36
CA LEU A 52 9.56 -14.94 -13.20
C LEU A 52 10.24 -15.24 -11.85
N HIS A 53 11.35 -14.56 -11.55
CA HIS A 53 12.08 -14.76 -10.29
C HIS A 53 11.21 -14.42 -9.06
N ALA A 54 10.46 -13.31 -9.09
CA ALA A 54 9.59 -12.90 -7.99
C ALA A 54 8.45 -13.89 -7.74
N VAL A 55 7.79 -14.38 -8.80
CA VAL A 55 6.71 -15.37 -8.70
C VAL A 55 7.25 -16.71 -8.21
N THR A 56 8.39 -17.17 -8.72
CA THR A 56 9.05 -18.40 -8.22
C THR A 56 9.38 -18.29 -6.74
N LYS A 57 9.93 -17.15 -6.30
CA LYS A 57 10.23 -16.90 -4.90
C LYS A 57 8.97 -16.94 -4.03
N LEU A 58 7.90 -16.25 -4.45
CA LEU A 58 6.61 -16.27 -3.76
C LEU A 58 6.10 -17.70 -3.53
N ILE A 59 6.15 -18.51 -4.58
CA ILE A 59 5.65 -19.89 -4.54
C ILE A 59 6.46 -20.73 -3.57
N ALA A 60 7.79 -20.68 -3.68
CA ALA A 60 8.69 -21.47 -2.86
C ALA A 60 8.66 -21.05 -1.37
N THR A 61 8.66 -19.75 -1.07
CA THR A 61 8.75 -19.29 0.32
C THR A 61 7.42 -19.39 1.07
N ASN A 62 6.29 -19.27 0.37
CA ASN A 62 4.96 -19.27 0.99
C ASN A 62 4.19 -20.59 0.77
N ASN A 63 4.88 -21.65 0.37
CA ASN A 63 4.31 -22.98 0.09
C ASN A 63 3.03 -22.92 -0.75
N GLN A 64 3.06 -22.13 -1.82
CA GLN A 64 1.91 -21.99 -2.72
C GLN A 64 1.92 -23.10 -3.77
N PRO A 65 0.76 -23.50 -4.32
CA PRO A 65 0.73 -24.44 -5.43
C PRO A 65 1.31 -23.80 -6.71
N LEU A 66 2.01 -24.58 -7.53
CA LEU A 66 2.50 -24.13 -8.84
C LEU A 66 1.39 -23.58 -9.74
N ALA A 67 0.17 -24.14 -9.63
CA ALA A 67 -1.02 -23.70 -10.35
C ALA A 67 -1.39 -22.22 -10.11
N LEU A 68 -0.89 -21.58 -9.03
CA LEU A 68 -1.06 -20.15 -8.81
C LEU A 68 -0.49 -19.32 -9.97
N ALA A 69 0.60 -19.77 -10.60
CA ALA A 69 1.21 -19.10 -11.73
C ALA A 69 0.30 -19.07 -12.98
N ASP A 70 -0.64 -20.00 -13.10
CA ASP A 70 -1.62 -20.10 -14.19
C ASP A 70 -2.98 -19.48 -13.84
N ASN A 71 -3.16 -19.02 -12.60
CA ASN A 71 -4.39 -18.35 -12.18
C ASN A 71 -4.53 -16.98 -12.87
N SER A 72 -5.63 -16.79 -13.60
CA SER A 72 -5.91 -15.57 -14.34
C SER A 72 -6.08 -14.35 -13.44
N ALA A 73 -6.72 -14.49 -12.28
CA ALA A 73 -6.88 -13.40 -11.33
C ALA A 73 -5.53 -12.97 -10.73
N PHE A 74 -4.64 -13.92 -10.44
CA PHE A 74 -3.28 -13.62 -10.01
C PHE A 74 -2.48 -12.87 -11.09
N ARG A 75 -2.53 -13.34 -12.35
CA ARG A 75 -1.90 -12.64 -13.48
C ARG A 75 -2.46 -11.24 -13.69
N ASN A 76 -3.77 -11.07 -13.60
CA ASN A 76 -4.42 -9.76 -13.67
C ASN A 76 -3.95 -8.83 -12.54
N SER A 77 -3.73 -9.37 -11.34
CA SER A 77 -3.18 -8.62 -10.21
C SER A 77 -1.74 -8.17 -10.49
N LEU A 78 -0.90 -9.03 -11.08
CA LEU A 78 0.45 -8.66 -11.51
C LEU A 78 0.45 -7.53 -12.56
N VAL A 79 -0.50 -7.56 -13.50
CA VAL A 79 -0.66 -6.51 -14.54
C VAL A 79 -1.17 -5.20 -13.93
N ALA A 80 -2.08 -5.27 -12.97
CA ALA A 80 -2.61 -4.08 -12.29
C ALA A 80 -1.58 -3.41 -11.38
N MET A 81 -0.61 -4.16 -10.85
CA MET A 81 0.46 -3.60 -10.04
C MET A 81 1.40 -2.74 -10.88
N ARG A 82 1.54 -1.46 -10.49
CA ARG A 82 2.41 -0.52 -11.17
C ARG A 82 3.87 -0.77 -10.78
N PRO A 83 4.83 -0.71 -11.72
CA PRO A 83 6.23 -0.56 -11.36
C PRO A 83 6.38 0.69 -10.50
N LYS A 84 6.99 0.56 -9.32
CA LYS A 84 7.16 1.59 -8.26
C LYS A 84 6.02 1.69 -7.23
N SER A 85 5.12 0.72 -7.13
CA SER A 85 4.26 0.60 -5.95
C SER A 85 5.12 0.54 -4.68
N THR A 86 4.80 1.40 -3.73
CA THR A 86 5.39 1.41 -2.39
C THR A 86 4.57 0.51 -1.46
N THR A 87 5.08 0.24 -0.26
CA THR A 87 4.32 -0.53 0.74
C THR A 87 3.02 0.17 1.16
N ALA A 88 2.93 1.49 1.00
CA ALA A 88 1.70 2.25 1.25
C ALA A 88 0.64 2.06 0.15
N ASP A 89 1.06 1.67 -1.06
CA ASP A 89 0.15 1.38 -2.17
C ASP A 89 -0.37 -0.06 -2.13
N LEU A 90 0.28 -0.93 -1.35
CA LEU A 90 -0.10 -2.33 -1.23
C LEU A 90 -1.20 -2.47 -0.18
N PRO A 91 -2.34 -3.10 -0.51
CA PRO A 91 -3.43 -3.26 0.43
C PRO A 91 -3.04 -4.22 1.55
N SER A 92 -3.42 -3.88 2.78
CA SER A 92 -3.34 -4.79 3.91
C SER A 92 -4.48 -5.82 3.89
N SER A 93 -4.39 -6.85 4.73
CA SER A 93 -5.48 -7.81 4.92
C SER A 93 -6.78 -7.16 5.39
N TYR A 94 -6.67 -6.08 6.19
CA TYR A 94 -7.81 -5.29 6.63
C TYR A 94 -8.48 -4.57 5.45
N ASP A 95 -7.69 -3.91 4.60
CA ASP A 95 -8.20 -3.18 3.43
C ASP A 95 -8.95 -4.12 2.49
N ILE A 96 -8.39 -5.31 2.23
CA ILE A 96 -9.02 -6.35 1.40
C ILE A 96 -10.33 -6.83 2.03
N LYS A 97 -10.34 -7.10 3.35
CA LYS A 97 -11.54 -7.55 4.06
C LYS A 97 -12.68 -6.53 3.99
N VAL A 98 -12.37 -5.26 4.25
CA VAL A 98 -13.35 -4.17 4.17
C VAL A 98 -13.86 -4.00 2.75
N HIS A 99 -12.96 -4.00 1.76
CA HIS A 99 -13.34 -3.91 0.35
C HIS A 99 -14.28 -5.03 -0.07
N LEU A 100 -13.95 -6.29 0.30
CA LEU A 100 -14.76 -7.45 0.01
C LEU A 100 -16.16 -7.34 0.63
N HIS A 101 -16.24 -6.95 1.90
CA HIS A 101 -17.53 -6.76 2.59
C HIS A 101 -18.39 -5.71 1.89
N ASN A 102 -17.80 -4.57 1.54
CA ASN A 102 -18.51 -3.48 0.88
C ASN A 102 -19.01 -3.88 -0.51
N GLN A 103 -18.19 -4.58 -1.30
CA GLN A 103 -18.59 -5.09 -2.61
C GLN A 103 -19.72 -6.11 -2.50
N PHE A 104 -19.64 -7.01 -1.51
CA PHE A 104 -20.68 -7.99 -1.25
C PHE A 104 -22.02 -7.31 -0.91
N VAL A 105 -22.02 -6.37 0.04
CA VAL A 105 -23.23 -5.62 0.42
C VAL A 105 -23.80 -4.86 -0.77
N LYS A 106 -22.96 -4.23 -1.59
CA LYS A 106 -23.39 -3.53 -2.80
C LYS A 106 -24.05 -4.48 -3.81
N HIS A 107 -23.43 -5.63 -4.03
CA HIS A 107 -23.96 -6.64 -4.95
C HIS A 107 -25.30 -7.20 -4.46
N MET A 108 -25.43 -7.52 -3.18
CA MET A 108 -26.68 -8.02 -2.59
C MET A 108 -27.82 -7.00 -2.70
N LYS A 109 -27.53 -5.70 -2.53
CA LYS A 109 -28.52 -4.63 -2.73
C LYS A 109 -28.97 -4.57 -4.19
N ALA A 110 -28.04 -4.57 -5.14
CA ALA A 110 -28.37 -4.55 -6.57
C ALA A 110 -29.22 -5.78 -6.95
N LEU A 111 -28.81 -6.96 -6.50
CA LEU A 111 -29.53 -8.21 -6.75
C LEU A 111 -30.96 -8.17 -6.19
N LYS A 112 -31.15 -7.61 -4.99
CA LYS A 112 -32.49 -7.44 -4.41
C LYS A 112 -33.39 -6.57 -5.29
N GLU A 113 -32.87 -5.46 -5.80
CA GLU A 113 -33.61 -4.56 -6.70
C GLU A 113 -33.92 -5.23 -8.05
N GLU A 114 -33.01 -6.04 -8.59
CA GLU A 114 -33.21 -6.79 -9.84
C GLU A 114 -34.29 -7.89 -9.69
N ILE A 115 -34.34 -8.54 -8.53
CA ILE A 115 -35.30 -9.63 -8.27
C ILE A 115 -36.68 -9.09 -7.89
N MET A 116 -36.78 -7.89 -7.28
CA MET A 116 -38.07 -7.31 -6.93
C MET A 116 -38.86 -6.95 -8.20
N VAL A 117 -39.88 -7.77 -8.47
CA VAL A 117 -40.87 -7.50 -9.52
C VAL A 117 -41.62 -6.23 -9.15
N ARG A 118 -41.63 -5.25 -10.06
CA ARG A 118 -42.45 -4.05 -9.92
C ARG A 118 -43.93 -4.42 -10.11
N THR A 119 -44.58 -4.84 -9.03
CA THR A 119 -46.03 -4.74 -8.85
C THR A 119 -46.42 -3.31 -8.53
#